data_AF-A0A6L7MEU5-F1
#
_entry.id   AF-A0A6L7MEU5-F1
#
_cell.length_a   1.000
_cell.length_b   1.000
_cell.length_c   1.000
_cell.angle_alpha   90.00
_cell.angle_beta   90.00
_cell.angle_gamma   90.00
#
_symmetry.space_group_name_H-M   'P 1'
#
loop_
_entity.id
_entity.type
_entity.pdbx_description
1 polymer ?
#
loop_
_entity_poly.entity_id
_entity_poly.type
_entity_poly.pdbx_seq_one_letter_code
_entity_poly.pdbx_strand_id
1 'polypeptide(L)'
;MSWGICIYCGKGGVSLSDEHVVPYAIGGRNSLVLKDASCESCAVITSKFERNVMRGLWGDARIAFDAPTRRPARRKKHLPMPSWGGRDSIAIPASEYPAGFVFYIMDVAGILRGFSEDKDVSGGWQMEVITDDERQKRFLAKHIGRELGLSFRHVPDDFARMIVKIGYGQVVERLTPWIDFLPFCTPYILGSKTNVSFIVGTNPERQPPTPNEGYVLRTVGVGSFDRFTLLASVRLLSNAHTPTYHVVVGEVVGAGRVQVALRKLGDTEAIPLQEDDSFPSNLF
;
A
#
# COMPACT_ATOMS: atom_id res chain seq x y z
N MET A 1 -19.71 -5.59 -4.35
CA MET A 1 -20.53 -5.76 -3.13
C MET A 1 -20.72 -4.39 -2.50
N SER A 2 -21.93 -4.07 -2.03
CA SER A 2 -22.26 -2.81 -1.34
C SER A 2 -22.82 -3.17 0.04
N TRP A 3 -22.38 -2.45 1.07
CA TRP A 3 -22.71 -2.76 2.48
C TRP A 3 -23.80 -1.85 3.05
N GLY A 4 -24.19 -0.79 2.34
CA GLY A 4 -25.14 0.22 2.82
C GLY A 4 -24.62 1.09 3.98
N ILE A 5 -23.36 0.89 4.40
CA ILE A 5 -22.68 1.64 5.45
C ILE A 5 -21.26 1.98 5.01
N CYS A 6 -20.71 3.07 5.53
CA CYS A 6 -19.30 3.40 5.30
C CYS A 6 -18.39 2.39 6.02
N ILE A 7 -17.49 1.76 5.28
CA ILE A 7 -16.58 0.73 5.80
C ILE A 7 -15.59 1.28 6.83
N TYR A 8 -15.33 2.59 6.89
CA TYR A 8 -14.38 3.16 7.84
C TYR A 8 -15.03 3.59 9.16
N CYS A 9 -16.18 4.28 9.09
CA CYS A 9 -16.82 4.90 10.25
C CYS A 9 -18.17 4.28 10.64
N GLY A 10 -18.69 3.33 9.87
CA GLY A 10 -19.94 2.61 10.16
C GLY A 10 -21.23 3.40 9.89
N LYS A 11 -21.13 4.65 9.42
CA LYS A 11 -22.31 5.48 9.12
C LYS A 11 -23.12 4.90 7.95
N GLY A 12 -24.39 4.61 8.19
CA GLY A 12 -25.40 4.30 7.16
C GLY A 12 -26.25 5.52 6.79
N GLY A 13 -27.07 5.39 5.74
CA GLY A 13 -28.00 6.45 5.32
C GLY A 13 -27.33 7.70 4.75
N VAL A 14 -26.07 7.60 4.32
CA VAL A 14 -25.30 8.67 3.69
C VAL A 14 -24.95 8.28 2.26
N SER A 15 -24.60 9.27 1.43
CA SER A 15 -24.05 8.98 0.10
C SER A 15 -22.70 8.27 0.25
N LEU A 16 -22.54 7.16 -0.47
CA LEU A 16 -21.34 6.34 -0.48
C LEU A 16 -20.70 6.38 -1.87
N SER A 17 -19.38 6.36 -1.91
CA SER A 17 -18.56 6.30 -3.12
C SER A 17 -17.81 4.98 -3.21
N ASP A 18 -17.37 4.65 -4.43
CA ASP A 18 -16.46 3.55 -4.69
C ASP A 18 -15.11 3.76 -4.00
N GLU A 19 -14.60 2.70 -3.38
CA GLU A 19 -13.28 2.68 -2.73
C GLU A 19 -12.37 1.70 -3.47
N HIS A 20 -11.28 2.22 -4.05
CA HIS A 20 -10.22 1.35 -4.55
C HIS A 20 -9.51 0.71 -3.36
N VAL A 21 -9.22 -0.59 -3.32
CA VAL A 21 -8.44 -1.20 -2.23
C VAL A 21 -6.98 -0.79 -2.37
N VAL A 22 -6.36 -1.13 -3.50
CA VAL A 22 -5.04 -0.63 -3.90
C VAL A 22 -5.23 0.70 -4.66
N PRO A 23 -4.48 1.77 -4.35
CA PRO A 23 -4.63 3.03 -5.06
C PRO A 23 -4.55 2.85 -6.59
N TYR A 24 -5.49 3.46 -7.33
CA TYR A 24 -5.51 3.41 -8.81
C TYR A 24 -4.16 3.79 -9.44
N ALA A 25 -3.46 4.71 -8.78
CA ALA A 25 -2.12 5.16 -9.10
C ALA A 25 -1.07 4.04 -9.26
N ILE A 26 -1.33 2.86 -8.68
CA ILE A 26 -0.46 1.68 -8.71
C ILE A 26 -1.18 0.46 -9.27
N GLY A 27 -2.40 0.19 -8.81
CA GLY A 27 -3.16 -0.98 -9.26
C GLY A 27 -3.85 -0.81 -10.62
N GLY A 28 -3.83 0.39 -11.20
CA GLY A 28 -4.47 0.66 -12.50
C GLY A 28 -5.96 0.31 -12.51
N ARG A 29 -6.46 -0.14 -13.66
CA ARG A 29 -7.86 -0.56 -13.83
C ARG A 29 -8.17 -1.89 -13.12
N ASN A 30 -7.15 -2.71 -12.91
CA ASN A 30 -7.26 -4.03 -12.28
C ASN A 30 -7.29 -3.97 -10.75
N SER A 31 -7.13 -2.78 -10.16
CA SER A 31 -7.29 -2.61 -8.72
C SER A 31 -8.69 -3.04 -8.28
N LEU A 32 -8.78 -3.88 -7.25
CA LEU A 32 -10.04 -4.21 -6.60
C LEU A 32 -10.77 -2.94 -6.15
N VAL A 33 -12.05 -2.81 -6.53
CA VAL A 33 -12.91 -1.67 -6.15
C VAL A 33 -14.11 -2.18 -5.35
N LEU A 34 -14.25 -1.68 -4.13
CA LEU A 34 -15.43 -1.88 -3.29
C LEU A 34 -16.49 -0.84 -3.67
N LYS A 35 -17.68 -1.30 -4.05
CA LYS A 35 -18.77 -0.42 -4.50
C LYS A 35 -19.50 0.18 -3.30
N ASP A 36 -19.86 1.46 -3.39
CA ASP A 36 -20.61 2.18 -2.35
C ASP A 36 -20.04 1.92 -0.93
N ALA A 37 -18.74 2.12 -0.76
CA ALA A 37 -18.01 1.66 0.42
C ALA A 37 -17.60 2.79 1.37
N SER A 38 -17.28 3.99 0.87
CA SER A 38 -16.78 5.09 1.69
C SER A 38 -17.71 6.30 1.64
N CYS A 39 -18.01 6.89 2.81
CA CYS A 39 -18.68 8.19 2.84
C CYS A 39 -17.71 9.30 2.45
N GLU A 40 -18.23 10.44 1.99
CA GLU A 40 -17.44 11.58 1.52
C GLU A 40 -16.33 11.99 2.50
N SER A 41 -16.65 12.14 3.79
CA SER A 41 -15.68 12.55 4.81
C SER A 41 -14.50 11.58 4.95
N CYS A 42 -14.75 10.26 4.87
CA CYS A 42 -13.69 9.26 4.95
C CYS A 42 -12.90 9.19 3.65
N ALA A 43 -13.58 9.30 2.50
CA ALA A 43 -12.94 9.33 1.18
C ALA A 43 -11.96 10.52 1.03
N VAL A 44 -12.29 11.68 1.60
CA VAL A 44 -11.40 12.85 1.66
C VAL A 44 -10.14 12.55 2.46
N ILE A 45 -10.27 11.88 3.61
CA ILE A 45 -9.13 11.51 4.47
C ILE A 45 -8.23 10.51 3.75
N THR A 46 -8.80 9.42 3.21
CA THR A 46 -8.03 8.37 2.53
C THR A 46 -7.32 8.90 1.30
N SER A 47 -8.04 9.64 0.45
CA SER A 47 -7.48 10.27 -0.75
C SER A 47 -6.34 11.24 -0.44
N LYS A 48 -6.29 11.85 0.75
CA LYS A 48 -5.25 12.80 1.13
C LYS A 48 -3.91 12.09 1.38
N PHE A 49 -3.87 11.09 2.27
CA PHE A 49 -2.63 10.41 2.59
C PHE A 49 -2.11 9.59 1.40
N GLU A 50 -2.99 8.95 0.63
CA GLU A 50 -2.58 8.24 -0.58
C GLU A 50 -1.91 9.18 -1.57
N ARG A 51 -2.48 10.38 -1.77
CA ARG A 51 -1.92 11.39 -2.65
C ARG A 51 -0.54 11.88 -2.19
N ASN A 52 -0.32 11.98 -0.88
CA ASN A 52 0.98 12.36 -0.33
C ASN A 52 2.05 11.32 -0.67
N VAL A 53 1.75 10.03 -0.54
CA VAL A 53 2.65 8.95 -0.96
C VAL A 53 2.85 8.99 -2.48
N MET A 54 1.74 9.03 -3.23
CA MET A 54 1.74 8.94 -4.69
C MET A 54 2.42 10.10 -5.41
N ARG A 55 2.46 11.29 -4.81
CA ARG A 55 3.08 12.48 -5.40
C ARG A 55 4.40 12.86 -4.73
N GLY A 56 4.52 12.61 -3.43
CA GLY A 56 5.67 13.01 -2.62
C GLY A 56 6.74 11.93 -2.57
N LEU A 57 6.37 10.69 -2.24
CA LEU A 57 7.31 9.58 -2.11
C LEU A 57 7.62 8.93 -3.47
N TRP A 58 6.58 8.68 -4.26
CA TRP A 58 6.66 7.89 -5.50
C TRP A 58 6.39 8.70 -6.77
N GLY A 59 6.31 10.04 -6.68
CA GLY A 59 5.90 10.89 -7.79
C GLY A 59 6.76 10.71 -9.04
N ASP A 60 8.08 10.83 -8.89
CA ASP A 60 9.01 10.75 -10.02
C ASP A 60 9.14 9.33 -10.56
N ALA A 61 9.16 8.32 -9.68
CA ALA A 61 9.12 6.91 -10.08
C ALA A 61 7.87 6.58 -10.90
N ARG A 62 6.70 7.02 -10.44
CA ARG A 62 5.45 6.81 -11.17
C ARG A 62 5.44 7.50 -12.53
N ILE A 63 6.06 8.67 -12.67
CA ILE A 63 6.18 9.35 -13.96
C ILE A 63 7.16 8.59 -14.86
N ALA A 64 8.30 8.16 -14.32
CA ALA A 64 9.35 7.48 -15.07
C ALA A 64 8.92 6.09 -15.59
N PHE A 65 8.09 5.38 -14.84
CA PHE A 65 7.54 4.06 -15.21
C PHE A 65 6.14 4.13 -15.84
N ASP A 66 5.73 5.31 -16.30
CA ASP A 66 4.44 5.56 -16.97
C ASP A 66 3.19 5.10 -16.19
N ALA A 67 3.26 5.07 -14.85
CA ALA A 67 2.23 4.55 -13.96
C ALA A 67 0.84 5.15 -14.21
N PRO A 68 -0.26 4.40 -14.01
CA PRO A 68 -1.62 4.85 -14.31
C PRO A 68 -1.97 6.25 -13.77
N THR A 69 -2.63 7.06 -14.60
CA THR A 69 -3.05 8.42 -14.23
C THR A 69 -4.35 8.80 -14.91
N ARG A 70 -5.21 9.52 -14.19
CA ARG A 70 -6.44 10.11 -14.74
C ARG A 70 -6.18 11.39 -15.56
N ARG A 71 -4.94 11.88 -15.60
CA ARG A 71 -4.55 13.13 -16.28
C ARG A 71 -3.25 12.98 -17.08
N PRO A 72 -3.21 12.10 -18.10
CA PRO A 72 -1.98 11.79 -18.84
C PRO A 72 -1.39 13.03 -19.52
N ALA A 73 -2.21 13.92 -20.06
CA ALA A 73 -1.77 15.17 -20.67
C ALA A 73 -1.01 16.13 -19.73
N ARG A 74 -1.13 15.95 -18.40
CA ARG A 74 -0.41 16.76 -17.39
C ARG A 74 0.87 16.08 -16.89
N ARG A 75 1.23 14.91 -17.41
CA ARG A 75 2.43 14.18 -17.00
C ARG A 75 3.67 14.97 -17.46
N LYS A 76 4.63 15.16 -16.55
CA LYS A 76 5.89 15.83 -16.88
C LYS A 76 6.68 14.96 -17.86
N LYS A 77 7.18 15.58 -18.93
CA LYS A 77 8.05 14.90 -19.90
C LYS A 77 9.50 14.82 -19.45
N HIS A 78 9.92 15.72 -18.56
CA HIS A 78 11.24 15.77 -17.97
C HIS A 78 11.13 15.85 -16.46
N LEU A 79 12.03 15.16 -15.77
CA LEU A 79 12.14 15.12 -14.33
C LEU A 79 13.47 15.74 -13.89
N PRO A 80 13.49 16.54 -12.82
CA PRO A 80 14.73 17.11 -12.30
C PRO A 80 15.53 16.02 -11.57
N MET A 81 16.75 15.77 -12.03
CA MET A 81 17.72 14.93 -11.34
C MET A 81 18.66 15.84 -10.54
N PRO A 82 18.58 15.86 -9.19
CA PRO A 82 19.48 16.66 -8.39
C PRO A 82 20.91 16.14 -8.50
N SER A 83 21.89 17.04 -8.52
CA SER A 83 23.28 16.68 -8.25
C SER A 83 23.41 16.18 -6.82
N TRP A 84 24.44 15.38 -6.54
CA TRP A 84 24.80 15.07 -5.17
C TRP A 84 25.03 16.38 -4.39
N GLY A 85 24.43 16.49 -3.19
CA GLY A 85 24.40 17.72 -2.40
C GLY A 85 23.33 18.76 -2.79
N GLY A 86 22.52 18.51 -3.82
CA GLY A 86 21.23 19.19 -4.08
C GLY A 86 21.29 20.65 -4.56
N ARG A 87 22.47 21.17 -4.94
CA ARG A 87 22.61 22.58 -5.35
C ARG A 87 22.18 22.85 -6.80
N ASP A 88 22.38 21.88 -7.69
CA ASP A 88 21.98 21.97 -9.09
C ASP A 88 21.10 20.78 -9.48
N SER A 89 20.28 20.93 -10.51
CA SER A 89 19.51 19.83 -11.09
C SER A 89 19.55 19.86 -12.60
N ILE A 90 19.56 18.69 -13.22
CA ILE A 90 19.46 18.55 -14.68
C ILE A 90 18.10 17.97 -15.05
N ALA A 91 17.52 18.46 -16.14
CA ALA A 91 16.27 17.92 -16.66
C ALA A 91 16.56 16.65 -17.47
N ILE A 92 16.04 15.52 -17.00
CA ILE A 92 16.19 14.21 -17.66
C ILE A 92 14.83 13.80 -18.25
N PRO A 93 14.78 13.30 -19.50
CA PRO A 93 13.55 12.74 -20.06
C PRO A 93 12.96 11.67 -19.13
N ALA A 94 11.65 11.71 -18.87
CA ALA A 94 10.99 10.80 -17.92
C ALA A 94 11.25 9.32 -18.28
N SER A 95 11.31 8.98 -19.57
CA SER A 95 11.62 7.64 -20.06
C SER A 95 13.06 7.18 -19.78
N GLU A 96 13.99 8.10 -19.51
CA GLU A 96 15.39 7.79 -19.20
C GLU A 96 15.71 7.91 -17.71
N TYR A 97 14.80 8.50 -16.92
CA TYR A 97 15.02 8.77 -15.52
C TYR A 97 15.18 7.46 -14.71
N PRO A 98 16.32 7.22 -14.04
CA PRO A 98 16.59 6.00 -13.28
C PRO A 98 15.91 6.05 -11.91
N ALA A 99 14.57 6.08 -11.92
CA ALA A 99 13.81 6.22 -10.68
C ALA A 99 13.87 4.96 -9.82
N GLY A 100 13.81 5.16 -8.51
CA GLY A 100 13.58 4.10 -7.53
C GLY A 100 12.28 4.32 -6.77
N PHE A 101 11.59 3.24 -6.43
CA PHE A 101 10.49 3.25 -5.48
C PHE A 101 11.05 3.12 -4.06
N VAL A 102 10.77 4.12 -3.21
CA VAL A 102 11.20 4.12 -1.81
C VAL A 102 10.16 3.41 -0.95
N PHE A 103 10.58 2.39 -0.21
CA PHE A 103 9.75 1.65 0.73
C PHE A 103 10.26 1.85 2.15
N TYR A 104 9.35 1.77 3.13
CA TYR A 104 9.71 1.76 4.53
C TYR A 104 9.86 0.31 5.01
N ILE A 105 11.02 -0.03 5.56
CA ILE A 105 11.26 -1.30 6.22
C ILE A 105 10.96 -1.11 7.71
N MET A 106 9.88 -1.74 8.15
CA MET A 106 9.31 -1.57 9.48
C MET A 106 9.63 -2.78 10.35
N ASP A 107 9.75 -2.56 11.65
CA ASP A 107 9.70 -3.64 12.64
C ASP A 107 8.36 -4.41 12.57
N VAL A 108 8.31 -5.58 13.20
CA VAL A 108 7.03 -6.27 13.42
C VAL A 108 6.08 -5.37 14.23
N ALA A 109 4.84 -5.23 13.74
CA ALA A 109 3.76 -4.48 14.38
C ALA A 109 3.73 -4.68 15.91
N GLY A 110 3.67 -3.57 16.66
CA GLY A 110 3.79 -3.57 18.12
C GLY A 110 2.81 -4.49 18.83
N ILE A 111 1.57 -4.58 18.35
CA ILE A 111 0.54 -5.45 18.92
C ILE A 111 0.93 -6.94 18.86
N LEU A 112 1.65 -7.37 17.82
CA LEU A 112 2.11 -8.75 17.67
C LEU A 112 3.32 -9.05 18.56
N ARG A 113 4.02 -8.01 19.02
CA ARG A 113 5.12 -8.10 19.99
C ARG A 113 4.65 -7.97 21.44
N GLY A 114 3.34 -7.81 21.66
CA GLY A 114 2.77 -7.58 22.99
C GLY A 114 3.12 -6.21 23.58
N PHE A 115 3.49 -5.23 22.74
CA PHE A 115 3.67 -3.85 23.19
C PHE A 115 2.33 -3.21 23.52
N SER A 116 2.38 -2.15 24.33
CA SER A 116 1.24 -1.27 24.53
C SER A 116 1.09 -0.29 23.35
N GLU A 117 -0.11 0.25 23.17
CA GLU A 117 -0.42 1.15 22.06
C GLU A 117 0.33 2.48 22.11
N ASP A 118 0.76 2.93 23.29
CA ASP A 118 1.55 4.16 23.48
C ASP A 118 3.02 4.01 23.06
N LYS A 119 3.51 2.78 22.87
CA LYS A 119 4.88 2.52 22.45
C LYS A 119 5.01 2.65 20.93
N ASP A 120 5.43 3.82 20.48
CA ASP A 120 5.73 4.09 19.07
C ASP A 120 7.16 3.65 18.70
N VAL A 121 7.27 2.78 17.70
CA VAL A 121 8.55 2.27 17.18
C VAL A 121 8.84 2.75 15.76
N SER A 122 8.03 3.68 15.22
CA SER A 122 8.20 4.23 13.87
C SER A 122 9.52 4.97 13.66
N GLY A 123 10.12 5.52 14.72
CA GLY A 123 11.42 6.17 14.67
C GLY A 123 12.59 5.26 14.28
N GLY A 124 12.41 3.92 14.37
CA GLY A 124 13.40 2.93 13.94
C GLY A 124 13.23 2.45 12.50
N TRP A 125 12.21 2.92 11.77
CA TRP A 125 11.96 2.46 10.41
C TRP A 125 13.08 2.87 9.47
N GLN A 126 13.49 1.93 8.63
CA GLN A 126 14.51 2.14 7.61
C GLN A 126 13.84 2.41 6.26
N MET A 127 14.62 2.90 5.30
CA MET A 127 14.16 3.07 3.93
C MET A 127 14.98 2.18 3.00
N GLU A 128 14.29 1.58 2.04
CA GLU A 128 14.90 0.84 0.96
C GLU A 128 14.44 1.43 -0.37
N VAL A 129 15.37 1.56 -1.31
CA VAL A 129 15.08 2.04 -2.66
C VAL A 129 15.17 0.86 -3.61
N ILE A 130 14.07 0.56 -4.30
CA ILE A 130 14.01 -0.51 -5.29
C ILE A 130 14.08 0.12 -6.69
N THR A 131 15.13 -0.23 -7.45
CA THR A 131 15.51 0.39 -8.74
C THR A 131 15.62 -0.62 -9.88
N ASP A 132 15.29 -0.20 -11.10
CA ASP A 132 15.56 -0.99 -12.31
C ASP A 132 17.06 -0.86 -12.62
N ASP A 133 17.82 -1.90 -12.26
CA ASP A 133 19.27 -1.94 -12.38
C ASP A 133 19.74 -1.72 -13.82
N GLU A 134 19.02 -2.26 -14.81
CA GLU A 134 19.38 -2.11 -16.21
C GLU A 134 19.12 -0.69 -16.70
N ARG A 135 18.01 -0.06 -16.28
CA ARG A 135 17.76 1.36 -16.54
C ARG A 135 18.80 2.25 -15.87
N GLN A 136 19.20 1.91 -14.66
CA GLN A 136 20.26 2.62 -13.95
C GLN A 136 21.61 2.52 -14.67
N LYS A 137 22.01 1.32 -15.11
CA LYS A 137 23.23 1.10 -15.90
C LYS A 137 23.20 1.88 -17.21
N ARG A 138 22.07 1.83 -17.95
CA ARG A 138 21.89 2.60 -19.21
C ARG A 138 22.03 4.11 -18.96
N PHE A 139 21.45 4.62 -17.87
CA PHE A 139 21.57 6.02 -17.52
C PHE A 139 23.03 6.41 -17.23
N LEU A 140 23.73 5.65 -16.38
CA LEU A 140 25.12 5.92 -16.01
C LEU A 140 26.08 5.84 -17.21
N ALA A 141 25.84 4.90 -18.14
CA ALA A 141 26.60 4.80 -19.38
C ALA A 141 26.43 6.03 -20.29
N LYS A 142 25.21 6.61 -20.33
CA LYS A 142 24.91 7.83 -21.11
C LYS A 142 25.41 9.10 -20.41
N HIS A 143 25.46 9.11 -19.09
CA HIS A 143 25.77 10.26 -18.26
C HIS A 143 27.04 10.02 -17.42
N ILE A 144 28.16 9.79 -18.10
CA ILE A 144 29.46 9.48 -17.48
C ILE A 144 29.85 10.56 -16.44
N GLY A 145 30.32 10.11 -15.27
CA GLY A 145 30.75 10.98 -14.18
C GLY A 145 29.62 11.62 -13.39
N ARG A 146 28.35 11.20 -13.61
CA ARG A 146 27.21 11.63 -12.79
C ARG A 146 26.93 10.66 -11.67
N GLU A 147 26.62 11.22 -10.51
CA GLU A 147 26.06 10.50 -9.37
C GLU A 147 24.53 10.56 -9.42
N LEU A 148 23.88 9.51 -8.90
CA LEU A 148 22.43 9.41 -8.85
C LEU A 148 21.92 10.08 -7.57
N GLY A 149 21.20 11.18 -7.72
CA GLY A 149 20.50 11.84 -6.63
C GLY A 149 19.03 11.42 -6.60
N LEU A 150 18.52 11.01 -5.44
CA LEU A 150 17.09 10.80 -5.25
C LEU A 150 16.53 11.88 -4.34
N SER A 151 15.47 12.56 -4.78
CA SER A 151 14.72 13.51 -3.97
C SER A 151 13.28 13.05 -3.85
N PHE A 152 12.78 12.99 -2.62
CA PHE A 152 11.41 12.62 -2.32
C PHE A 152 10.96 13.27 -1.02
N ARG A 153 9.65 13.33 -0.80
CA ARG A 153 9.09 13.78 0.47
C ARG A 153 8.99 12.59 1.42
N HIS A 154 9.62 12.71 2.58
CA HIS A 154 9.47 11.75 3.68
C HIS A 154 8.04 11.81 4.25
N VAL A 155 7.29 10.69 4.17
CA VAL A 155 5.86 10.59 4.56
C VAL A 155 5.52 9.23 5.21
N PRO A 156 6.21 8.85 6.30
CA PRO A 156 6.09 7.50 6.89
C PRO A 156 4.66 7.20 7.37
N ASP A 157 4.00 8.15 8.02
CA ASP A 157 2.64 7.96 8.54
C ASP A 157 1.62 7.77 7.42
N ASP A 158 1.70 8.58 6.37
CA ASP A 158 0.80 8.48 5.22
C ASP A 158 1.02 7.16 4.46
N PHE A 159 2.28 6.71 4.37
CA PHE A 159 2.63 5.42 3.80
C PHE A 159 2.05 4.26 4.63
N ALA A 160 2.28 4.27 5.94
CA ALA A 160 1.77 3.25 6.86
C ALA A 160 0.24 3.18 6.83
N ARG A 161 -0.46 4.34 6.86
CA ARG A 161 -1.93 4.41 6.75
C ARG A 161 -2.43 3.87 5.42
N MET A 162 -1.71 4.11 4.32
CA MET A 162 -2.02 3.52 3.02
C MET A 162 -1.91 1.99 3.05
N ILE A 163 -0.84 1.44 3.62
CA ILE A 163 -0.69 -0.02 3.77
C ILE A 163 -1.81 -0.60 4.64
N VAL A 164 -2.11 0.02 5.78
CA VAL A 164 -3.21 -0.41 6.67
C VAL A 164 -4.55 -0.38 5.92
N LYS A 165 -4.81 0.67 5.14
CA LYS A 165 -6.03 0.79 4.36
C LYS A 165 -6.14 -0.28 3.28
N ILE A 166 -5.04 -0.63 2.61
CA ILE A 166 -5.02 -1.73 1.62
C ILE A 166 -5.31 -3.05 2.34
N GLY A 167 -4.65 -3.30 3.47
CA GLY A 167 -4.87 -4.47 4.32
C GLY A 167 -6.31 -4.59 4.81
N TYR A 168 -6.92 -3.47 5.20
CA TYR A 168 -8.32 -3.43 5.57
C TYR A 168 -9.24 -3.72 4.39
N GLY A 169 -9.04 -3.05 3.26
CA GLY A 169 -9.90 -3.18 2.08
C GLY A 169 -9.98 -4.62 1.54
N GLN A 170 -8.87 -5.37 1.56
CA GLN A 170 -8.90 -6.78 1.15
C GLN A 170 -9.71 -7.67 2.10
N VAL A 171 -9.69 -7.39 3.41
CA VAL A 171 -10.50 -8.12 4.39
C VAL A 171 -11.97 -7.82 4.15
N VAL A 172 -12.29 -6.55 3.90
CA VAL A 172 -13.66 -6.07 3.63
C VAL A 172 -14.23 -6.60 2.33
N GLU A 173 -13.40 -7.07 1.39
CA GLU A 173 -13.87 -7.77 0.20
C GLU A 173 -14.69 -9.03 0.55
N ARG A 174 -14.28 -9.74 1.61
CA ARG A 174 -14.85 -11.04 2.01
C ARG A 174 -15.66 -10.99 3.29
N LEU A 175 -15.31 -10.09 4.21
CA LEU A 175 -15.91 -9.99 5.54
C LEU A 175 -16.58 -8.63 5.73
N THR A 176 -17.80 -8.63 6.25
CA THR A 176 -18.57 -7.43 6.55
C THR A 176 -18.10 -6.82 7.88
N PRO A 177 -17.60 -5.57 7.89
CA PRO A 177 -17.23 -4.86 9.12
C PRO A 177 -18.38 -4.76 10.12
N TRP A 178 -18.07 -4.86 11.41
CA TRP A 178 -19.00 -4.86 12.56
C TRP A 178 -20.02 -6.00 12.62
N ILE A 179 -20.15 -6.81 11.56
CA ILE A 179 -21.01 -7.99 11.49
C ILE A 179 -20.16 -9.26 11.59
N ASP A 180 -19.16 -9.41 10.71
CA ASP A 180 -18.27 -10.58 10.72
C ASP A 180 -17.08 -10.37 11.66
N PHE A 181 -16.57 -9.14 11.78
CA PHE A 181 -15.41 -8.82 12.62
C PHE A 181 -15.48 -7.40 13.17
N LEU A 182 -14.71 -7.13 14.23
CA LEU A 182 -14.51 -5.80 14.82
C LEU A 182 -13.27 -5.14 14.19
N PRO A 183 -13.42 -4.07 13.38
CA PRO A 183 -12.31 -3.46 12.67
C PRO A 183 -11.60 -2.39 13.53
N PHE A 184 -10.66 -2.78 14.38
CA PHE A 184 -9.96 -1.79 15.23
C PHE A 184 -8.84 -1.01 14.50
N CYS A 185 -8.51 -1.35 13.25
CA CYS A 185 -7.51 -0.61 12.47
C CYS A 185 -8.07 0.71 11.90
N THR A 186 -9.39 0.90 11.83
CA THR A 186 -10.00 2.10 11.20
C THR A 186 -9.66 3.42 11.88
N PRO A 187 -9.50 3.54 13.21
CA PRO A 187 -9.05 4.79 13.83
C PRO A 187 -7.64 5.22 13.38
N TYR A 188 -6.75 4.26 13.06
CA TYR A 188 -5.42 4.56 12.51
C TYR A 188 -5.51 5.02 11.06
N ILE A 189 -6.36 4.36 10.25
CA ILE A 189 -6.63 4.79 8.87
C ILE A 189 -7.18 6.22 8.86
N LEU A 190 -8.13 6.52 9.75
CA LEU A 190 -8.76 7.85 9.84
C LEU A 190 -7.89 8.90 10.55
N GLY A 191 -6.84 8.46 11.25
CA GLY A 191 -5.87 9.33 11.93
C GLY A 191 -6.32 9.84 13.29
N SER A 192 -7.37 9.25 13.89
CA SER A 192 -7.72 9.51 15.29
C SER A 192 -6.81 8.76 16.27
N LYS A 193 -6.15 7.69 15.81
CA LYS A 193 -4.99 7.06 16.47
C LYS A 193 -3.76 7.28 15.59
N THR A 194 -2.65 7.71 16.19
CA THR A 194 -1.46 8.17 15.46
C THR A 194 -0.33 7.15 15.42
N ASN A 195 -0.23 6.24 16.41
CA ASN A 195 0.83 5.23 16.44
C ASN A 195 0.54 4.07 15.46
N VAL A 196 0.74 4.30 14.16
CA VAL A 196 0.47 3.29 13.14
C VAL A 196 1.39 2.07 13.28
N SER A 197 2.60 2.25 13.82
CA SER A 197 3.56 1.16 14.08
C SER A 197 3.04 0.09 15.05
N PHE A 198 2.00 0.41 15.80
CA PHE A 198 1.31 -0.56 16.64
C PHE A 198 0.61 -1.67 15.81
N ILE A 199 0.09 -1.34 14.63
CA ILE A 199 -0.76 -2.25 13.83
C ILE A 199 -0.16 -2.67 12.49
N VAL A 200 0.91 -2.04 12.02
CA VAL A 200 1.57 -2.39 10.76
C VAL A 200 3.05 -2.64 10.97
N GLY A 201 3.59 -3.60 10.22
CA GLY A 201 5.01 -3.90 10.16
C GLY A 201 5.42 -4.52 8.84
N THR A 202 6.69 -4.88 8.73
CA THR A 202 7.23 -5.62 7.59
C THR A 202 7.51 -7.06 8.01
N ASN A 203 7.19 -8.01 7.13
CA ASN A 203 7.60 -9.40 7.30
C ASN A 203 9.12 -9.48 7.10
N PRO A 204 9.87 -10.01 8.08
CA PRO A 204 11.33 -10.11 7.98
C PRO A 204 11.80 -11.01 6.82
N GLU A 205 10.98 -11.96 6.39
CA GLU A 205 11.31 -12.83 5.28
C GLU A 205 11.05 -12.14 3.94
N ARG A 206 12.12 -11.95 3.16
CA ARG A 206 12.00 -11.50 1.78
C ARG A 206 11.46 -12.61 0.90
N GLN A 207 10.36 -12.30 0.21
CA GLN A 207 9.81 -13.20 -0.79
C GLN A 207 10.47 -12.95 -2.16
N PRO A 208 10.65 -14.00 -2.98
CA PRO A 208 11.11 -13.83 -4.36
C PRO A 208 10.08 -13.00 -5.16
N PRO A 209 10.48 -12.36 -6.27
CA PRO A 209 9.56 -11.69 -7.17
C PRO A 209 8.49 -12.67 -7.67
N THR A 210 7.28 -12.17 -7.85
CA THR A 210 6.18 -12.90 -8.46
C THR A 210 5.96 -12.31 -9.85
N PRO A 211 6.50 -12.93 -10.91
CA PRO A 211 6.39 -12.40 -12.27
C PRO A 211 4.93 -12.16 -12.65
N ASN A 212 4.67 -11.08 -13.40
CA ASN A 212 3.34 -10.69 -13.88
C ASN A 212 2.33 -10.29 -12.81
N GLU A 213 2.70 -10.24 -11.52
CA GLU A 213 1.84 -9.75 -10.45
C GLU A 213 2.29 -8.37 -9.95
N GLY A 214 1.44 -7.36 -10.09
CA GLY A 214 1.70 -6.00 -9.64
C GLY A 214 1.53 -5.79 -8.13
N TYR A 215 0.79 -6.68 -7.44
CA TYR A 215 0.70 -6.73 -5.99
C TYR A 215 0.19 -8.11 -5.54
N VAL A 216 0.54 -8.50 -4.31
CA VAL A 216 0.02 -9.70 -3.63
C VAL A 216 -0.68 -9.29 -2.35
N LEU A 217 -1.94 -9.70 -2.21
CA LEU A 217 -2.75 -9.49 -1.01
C LEU A 217 -3.18 -10.84 -0.45
N ARG A 218 -3.00 -11.06 0.85
CA ARG A 218 -3.48 -12.27 1.54
C ARG A 218 -4.08 -11.92 2.88
N THR A 219 -5.16 -12.59 3.24
CA THR A 219 -5.72 -12.51 4.59
C THR A 219 -5.48 -13.84 5.30
N VAL A 220 -4.92 -13.75 6.50
CA VAL A 220 -4.72 -14.88 7.42
C VAL A 220 -5.41 -14.52 8.72
N GLY A 221 -5.85 -15.50 9.49
CA GLY A 221 -6.14 -15.21 10.88
C GLY A 221 -5.53 -16.21 11.83
N VAL A 222 -5.29 -15.72 13.04
CA VAL A 222 -4.54 -16.41 14.08
C VAL A 222 -5.31 -16.27 15.37
N GLY A 223 -5.50 -17.38 16.09
CA GLY A 223 -6.20 -17.40 17.36
C GLY A 223 -6.74 -18.76 17.72
N SER A 224 -7.77 -18.75 18.55
CA SER A 224 -8.50 -19.91 19.05
C SER A 224 -9.86 -20.06 18.38
N PHE A 225 -10.59 -21.11 18.74
CA PHE A 225 -11.94 -21.35 18.23
C PHE A 225 -12.95 -20.27 18.64
N ASP A 226 -12.70 -19.50 19.69
CA ASP A 226 -13.59 -18.46 20.22
C ASP A 226 -13.11 -17.03 19.95
N ARG A 227 -11.83 -16.84 19.57
CA ARG A 227 -11.26 -15.53 19.25
C ARG A 227 -10.22 -15.63 18.14
N PHE A 228 -10.37 -14.83 17.11
CA PHE A 228 -9.58 -14.91 15.89
C PHE A 228 -9.12 -13.52 15.45
N THR A 229 -7.81 -13.28 15.45
CA THR A 229 -7.22 -12.01 14.98
C THR A 229 -7.01 -12.06 13.47
N LEU A 230 -7.47 -11.05 12.75
CA LEU A 230 -7.32 -10.93 11.30
C LEU A 230 -6.03 -10.17 10.96
N LEU A 231 -5.13 -10.85 10.25
CA LEU A 231 -3.91 -10.29 9.69
C LEU A 231 -4.03 -10.20 8.17
N ALA A 232 -3.66 -9.05 7.63
CA ALA A 232 -3.58 -8.82 6.20
C ALA A 232 -2.11 -8.67 5.78
N SER A 233 -1.69 -9.48 4.82
CA SER A 233 -0.41 -9.35 4.13
C SER A 233 -0.60 -8.49 2.88
N VAL A 234 0.29 -7.51 2.68
CA VAL A 234 0.27 -6.55 1.58
C VAL A 234 1.66 -6.46 0.98
N ARG A 235 1.83 -6.85 -0.28
CA ARG A 235 3.07 -6.63 -1.04
C ARG A 235 2.73 -5.86 -2.31
N LEU A 236 3.35 -4.70 -2.49
CA LEU A 236 3.16 -3.85 -3.67
C LEU A 236 4.34 -4.01 -4.62
N LEU A 237 4.11 -3.92 -5.92
CA LEU A 237 5.12 -4.17 -6.96
C LEU A 237 5.79 -5.53 -6.74
N SER A 238 4.97 -6.58 -6.57
CA SER A 238 5.44 -7.93 -6.22
C SER A 238 6.30 -8.59 -7.29
N ASN A 239 6.30 -8.06 -8.51
CA ASN A 239 7.21 -8.41 -9.59
C ASN A 239 8.68 -8.00 -9.33
N ALA A 240 8.98 -7.38 -8.19
CA ALA A 240 10.34 -7.17 -7.68
C ALA A 240 10.51 -7.63 -6.24
N HIS A 241 11.75 -7.54 -5.74
CA HIS A 241 12.15 -7.81 -4.35
C HIS A 241 11.66 -6.76 -3.34
N THR A 242 10.40 -6.34 -3.47
CA THR A 242 9.76 -5.38 -2.55
C THR A 242 9.36 -6.02 -1.22
N PRO A 243 9.31 -5.23 -0.14
CA PRO A 243 8.89 -5.72 1.16
C PRO A 243 7.42 -6.15 1.18
N THR A 244 7.16 -7.21 1.94
CA THR A 244 5.80 -7.64 2.31
C THR A 244 5.45 -7.05 3.67
N TYR A 245 4.34 -6.34 3.76
CA TYR A 245 3.84 -5.78 5.01
C TYR A 245 2.79 -6.68 5.63
N HIS A 246 2.71 -6.71 6.95
CA HIS A 246 1.58 -7.27 7.67
C HIS A 246 0.83 -6.17 8.42
N VAL A 247 -0.49 -6.28 8.42
CA VAL A 247 -1.41 -5.35 9.06
C VAL A 247 -2.31 -6.15 9.99
N VAL A 248 -2.43 -5.74 11.23
CA VAL A 248 -3.44 -6.27 12.15
C VAL A 248 -4.71 -5.47 11.97
N VAL A 249 -5.72 -6.11 11.41
CA VAL A 249 -6.92 -5.44 10.88
C VAL A 249 -8.02 -5.34 11.94
N GLY A 250 -8.23 -6.43 12.67
CA GLY A 250 -9.36 -6.55 13.56
C GLY A 250 -9.44 -7.92 14.19
N GLU A 251 -10.55 -8.19 14.87
CA GLU A 251 -10.79 -9.48 15.52
C GLU A 251 -12.21 -9.99 15.31
N VAL A 252 -12.35 -11.30 15.33
CA VAL A 252 -13.63 -12.02 15.38
C VAL A 252 -13.74 -12.65 16.76
N VAL A 253 -14.88 -12.44 17.42
CA VAL A 253 -15.12 -12.94 18.78
C VAL A 253 -16.41 -13.77 18.79
N GLY A 254 -16.35 -14.95 19.41
CA GLY A 254 -17.42 -15.92 19.51
C GLY A 254 -17.28 -17.05 18.49
N ALA A 255 -17.38 -18.30 18.96
CA ALA A 255 -17.06 -19.47 18.14
C ALA A 255 -17.90 -19.60 16.85
N GLY A 256 -19.20 -19.29 16.93
CA GLY A 256 -20.05 -19.27 15.74
C GLY A 256 -19.62 -18.23 14.70
N ARG A 257 -19.16 -17.04 15.15
CA ARG A 257 -18.67 -15.98 14.27
C ARG A 257 -17.32 -16.34 13.66
N VAL A 258 -16.42 -16.95 14.44
CA VAL A 258 -15.13 -17.46 13.93
C VAL A 258 -15.38 -18.48 12.81
N GLN A 259 -16.28 -19.44 13.00
CA GLN A 259 -16.62 -20.42 11.95
C GLN A 259 -17.22 -19.78 10.68
N VAL A 260 -18.04 -18.74 10.83
CA VAL A 260 -18.60 -18.00 9.68
C VAL A 260 -17.50 -17.23 8.94
N ALA A 261 -16.63 -16.53 9.68
CA ALA A 261 -15.52 -15.78 9.11
C ALA A 261 -14.54 -16.69 8.36
N LEU A 262 -14.17 -17.84 8.94
CA LEU A 262 -13.32 -18.85 8.28
C LEU A 262 -13.94 -19.35 6.97
N ARG A 263 -15.25 -19.65 6.96
CA ARG A 263 -15.96 -20.05 5.73
C ARG A 263 -15.95 -18.98 4.66
N LYS A 264 -16.13 -17.70 5.04
CA LYS A 264 -16.13 -16.57 4.10
C LYS A 264 -14.74 -16.26 3.55
N LEU A 265 -13.69 -16.49 4.35
CA LEU A 265 -12.32 -16.32 3.89
C LEU A 265 -11.90 -17.40 2.87
N GLY A 266 -12.44 -18.62 3.02
CA GLY A 266 -12.14 -19.75 2.13
C GLY A 266 -10.68 -20.18 2.17
N ASP A 267 -10.28 -21.10 1.27
CA ASP A 267 -8.88 -21.36 0.97
C ASP A 267 -8.33 -20.22 0.10
N THR A 268 -7.25 -19.58 0.52
CA THR A 268 -6.79 -18.31 -0.05
C THR A 268 -6.08 -18.51 -1.40
N GLU A 269 -6.81 -18.49 -2.52
CA GLU A 269 -6.22 -18.46 -3.87
C GLU A 269 -5.80 -17.05 -4.30
N ALA A 270 -4.63 -16.95 -4.96
CA ALA A 270 -4.09 -15.72 -5.51
C ALA A 270 -4.93 -15.23 -6.70
N ILE A 271 -5.11 -13.91 -6.83
CA ILE A 271 -5.82 -13.31 -7.97
C ILE A 271 -4.77 -13.03 -9.07
N PRO A 272 -4.78 -13.75 -10.21
CA PRO A 272 -3.84 -13.48 -11.30
C PRO A 272 -4.22 -12.17 -12.02
N LEU A 273 -3.22 -11.43 -12.52
CA LEU A 273 -3.44 -10.32 -13.45
C LEU A 273 -3.55 -10.84 -14.89
N GLN A 274 -4.44 -10.25 -15.69
CA GLN A 274 -4.45 -10.43 -17.15
C GLN A 274 -3.43 -9.49 -17.81
N GLU A 275 -2.82 -9.97 -18.90
CA GLU A 275 -1.56 -9.49 -19.49
C GLU A 275 -1.52 -8.01 -19.92
N ASP A 276 -2.66 -7.38 -20.22
CA ASP A 276 -2.69 -6.09 -20.94
C ASP A 276 -2.73 -4.82 -20.07
N ASP A 277 -2.98 -4.92 -18.76
CA ASP A 277 -3.29 -3.75 -17.90
C ASP A 277 -2.42 -3.68 -16.62
N SER A 278 -1.33 -4.45 -16.58
CA SER A 278 -0.31 -4.33 -15.53
C SER A 278 0.49 -3.03 -15.70
N PHE A 279 1.06 -2.52 -14.60
CA PHE A 279 2.31 -1.75 -14.72
C PHE A 279 3.22 -2.57 -15.66
N PRO A 280 3.87 -1.98 -16.68
CA PRO A 280 4.61 -2.75 -17.66
C PRO A 280 5.36 -3.87 -16.95
N SER A 281 5.13 -5.11 -17.35
CA SER A 281 5.78 -6.32 -16.81
C SER A 281 7.30 -6.20 -16.75
N ASN A 282 7.82 -5.16 -17.40
CA ASN A 282 9.17 -4.62 -17.46
C ASN A 282 9.57 -3.73 -16.27
N LEU A 283 8.75 -3.58 -15.22
CA LEU A 283 9.28 -3.13 -13.93
C LEU A 283 10.11 -4.29 -13.41
N PHE A 284 11.43 -4.16 -13.59
CA PHE A 284 12.47 -5.12 -13.21
C PHE A 284 12.60 -6.33 -14.17
#